data_AF-A0A0M1J416-F1
#
_entry.id   AF-A0A0M1J416-F1
#
_cell.length_a   1.000
_cell.length_b   1.000
_cell.length_c   1.000
_cell.angle_alpha   90.00
_cell.angle_beta   90.00
_cell.angle_gamma   90.00
#
_symmetry.space_group_name_H-M   'P 1'
#
loop_
_entity.id
_entity.type
_entity.pdbx_description
1 polymer ?
#
loop_
_entity_poly.entity_id
_entity_poly.type
_entity_poly.pdbx_seq_one_letter_code
_entity_poly.pdbx_strand_id
1 'polypeptide(L)'
;MTHWHRILGLLLKDLLLNTPFEVELEKELSNHKQFLDIVIIRKKPGILTEPLPDGFDNLGAHSLITYKSMRETLDDWTLKELIGHYVNYRKQLNPKQLVAEDQFRLYAISTRFPEKLSQQIT
;
A
#
# COMPACT_ATOMS: atom_id res chain seq x y z
N MET A 1 12.85 -17.63 -1.94
CA MET A 1 11.65 -17.01 -2.55
C MET A 1 11.95 -15.54 -2.82
N THR A 2 11.53 -15.01 -3.96
CA THR A 2 11.75 -13.60 -4.32
C THR A 2 10.82 -12.71 -3.49
N HIS A 3 11.37 -11.70 -2.80
CA HIS A 3 10.60 -10.77 -1.97
C HIS A 3 10.00 -9.65 -2.84
N TRP A 4 9.02 -10.00 -3.67
CA TRP A 4 8.44 -9.11 -4.67
C TRP A 4 7.88 -7.80 -4.08
N HIS A 5 7.27 -7.85 -2.89
CA HIS A 5 6.82 -6.66 -2.15
C HIS A 5 7.95 -5.70 -1.82
N ARG A 6 9.07 -6.24 -1.33
CA ARG A 6 10.26 -5.44 -1.02
C ARG A 6 10.83 -4.80 -2.28
N ILE A 7 10.87 -5.54 -3.39
CA ILE A 7 11.35 -5.00 -4.68
C ILE A 7 10.42 -3.87 -5.14
N LEU A 8 9.10 -4.06 -5.08
CA LEU A 8 8.14 -3.01 -5.44
C LEU A 8 8.35 -1.76 -4.59
N GLY A 9 8.41 -1.87 -3.26
CA GLY A 9 8.56 -0.67 -2.45
C GLY A 9 9.94 -0.01 -2.56
N LEU A 10 11.00 -0.74 -2.91
CA LEU A 10 12.29 -0.13 -3.29
C LEU A 10 12.18 0.62 -4.63
N LEU A 11 11.47 0.08 -5.60
CA LEU A 11 11.21 0.75 -6.88
C LEU A 11 10.35 2.01 -6.67
N LEU A 12 9.31 1.93 -5.85
CA LEU A 12 8.47 3.08 -5.51
C LEU A 12 9.25 4.16 -4.77
N LYS A 13 10.21 3.79 -3.91
CA LYS A 13 11.12 4.76 -3.26
C LYS A 13 11.93 5.56 -4.27
N ASP A 14 12.46 4.88 -5.27
CA ASP A 14 13.25 5.50 -6.33
C ASP A 14 12.37 6.41 -7.21
N LEU A 15 11.23 5.88 -7.64
CA LEU A 15 10.27 6.58 -8.51
C LEU A 15 9.66 7.83 -7.86
N LEU A 16 9.53 7.85 -6.53
CA LEU A 16 8.93 8.95 -5.79
C LEU A 16 9.95 9.84 -5.07
N LEU A 17 11.25 9.62 -5.28
CA LEU A 17 12.33 10.27 -4.53
C LEU A 17 12.25 11.81 -4.55
N ASN A 18 11.90 12.40 -5.70
CA ASN A 18 11.81 13.85 -5.90
C ASN A 18 10.38 14.40 -5.75
N THR A 19 9.47 13.61 -5.19
CA THR A 19 8.07 13.99 -4.98
C THR A 19 7.82 14.24 -3.49
N PRO A 20 6.71 14.90 -3.11
CA PRO A 20 6.34 15.05 -1.70
C PRO A 20 5.85 13.73 -1.06
N PHE A 21 6.17 12.57 -1.61
CA PHE A 21 5.74 11.27 -1.12
C PHE A 21 6.91 10.47 -0.56
N GLU A 22 6.78 10.02 0.69
CA GLU A 22 7.72 9.14 1.32
C GLU A 22 7.17 7.72 1.35
N VAL A 23 8.00 6.77 0.93
CA VAL A 23 7.63 5.35 0.88
C VAL A 23 8.24 4.61 2.07
N GLU A 24 7.41 3.94 2.84
CA GLU A 24 7.77 3.05 3.93
C GLU A 24 7.43 1.61 3.58
N LEU A 25 8.38 0.73 3.81
CA LEU A 25 8.14 -0.71 3.80
C LEU A 25 7.80 -1.08 5.24
N GLU A 26 6.59 -1.59 5.51
CA GLU A 26 6.28 -2.07 6.85
C GLU A 26 7.29 -3.14 7.29
N LYS A 27 7.81 -2.98 8.51
CA LYS A 27 8.69 -3.96 9.16
C LYS A 27 7.91 -4.74 10.22
N GLU A 28 8.28 -6.00 10.34
CA GLU A 28 7.73 -7.03 11.24
C GLU A 28 7.28 -6.49 12.62
N LEU A 29 5.97 -6.52 12.86
CA LEU A 29 5.34 -5.99 14.09
C LEU A 29 5.29 -7.00 15.27
N SER A 30 5.89 -8.19 15.15
CA SER A 30 5.90 -9.17 16.24
C SER A 30 7.10 -10.12 16.20
N ASN A 31 7.39 -10.81 17.31
CA ASN A 31 8.37 -11.92 17.40
C ASN A 31 8.08 -13.08 16.43
N HIS A 32 6.88 -13.09 15.82
CA HIS A 32 6.56 -13.91 14.66
C HIS A 32 6.61 -13.03 13.42
N LYS A 33 7.44 -13.39 12.43
CA LYS A 33 7.53 -12.68 11.15
C LYS A 33 6.18 -12.69 10.43
N GLN A 34 5.35 -11.69 10.69
CA GLN A 34 4.24 -11.34 9.82
C GLN A 34 4.83 -10.49 8.71
N PHE A 35 5.07 -11.12 7.56
CA PHE A 35 5.42 -10.42 6.33
C PHE A 35 4.18 -9.70 5.85
N LEU A 36 4.05 -8.43 6.25
CA LEU A 36 2.98 -7.60 5.73
C LEU A 36 3.41 -7.15 4.34
N ASP A 37 2.68 -7.67 3.36
CA ASP A 37 2.84 -7.38 1.94
C ASP A 37 2.28 -5.99 1.59
N ILE A 38 2.65 -4.98 2.39
CA ILE A 38 2.12 -3.62 2.32
C ILE A 38 3.26 -2.60 2.22
N VAL A 39 3.08 -1.69 1.26
CA VAL A 39 3.88 -0.47 1.13
C VAL A 39 3.02 0.70 1.54
N ILE A 40 3.55 1.55 2.42
CA ILE A 40 2.88 2.77 2.87
C ILE A 40 3.53 3.95 2.16
N ILE A 41 2.72 4.79 1.55
CA ILE A 41 3.15 6.06 0.96
C ILE A 41 2.53 7.19 1.78
N ARG A 42 3.38 8.06 2.34
CA ARG A 42 2.97 9.20 3.15
C ARG A 42 3.24 10.49 2.40
N LYS A 43 2.25 11.36 2.31
CA LYS A 43 2.41 12.70 1.76
C LYS A 43 3.05 13.62 2.81
N LYS A 44 4.19 14.20 2.48
CA LYS A 44 4.86 15.26 3.23
C LYS A 44 4.42 16.63 2.71
N PRO A 45 4.62 17.71 3.50
CA PRO A 45 4.54 19.06 2.98
C PRO A 45 5.51 19.23 1.81
N GLY A 46 5.00 19.73 0.69
CA GLY A 46 5.79 19.93 -0.52
C GLY A 46 4.91 20.13 -1.75
N ILE A 47 5.52 20.66 -2.81
CA ILE A 47 4.87 20.86 -4.10
C ILE A 47 5.25 19.69 -5.00
N LEU A 48 4.28 19.11 -5.69
CA LEU A 48 4.53 18.11 -6.70
C LEU A 48 5.09 18.82 -7.95
N THR A 49 6.35 18.56 -8.26
CA THR A 49 7.06 19.18 -9.39
C THR A 49 7.11 18.30 -10.63
N GLU A 50 6.88 17.00 -10.47
CA GLU A 50 6.93 15.99 -11.53
C GLU A 50 5.61 15.21 -11.58
N PRO A 51 5.18 14.73 -12.76
CA PRO A 51 3.98 13.91 -12.85
C PRO A 51 4.16 12.60 -12.09
N LEU A 52 3.08 12.13 -11.46
CA LEU A 52 3.08 10.83 -10.82
C LEU A 52 2.95 9.72 -11.87
N PRO A 53 3.39 8.49 -11.54
CA PRO A 53 3.14 7.33 -12.38
C PRO A 53 1.63 7.07 -12.52
N ASP A 54 1.26 6.45 -13.64
CA ASP A 54 -0.12 6.03 -13.89
C ASP A 54 -0.69 5.22 -12.72
N GLY A 55 -1.95 5.48 -12.38
CA GLY A 55 -2.65 4.89 -11.24
C GLY A 55 -2.39 5.57 -9.88
N PHE A 56 -1.45 6.52 -9.79
CA PHE A 56 -1.16 7.26 -8.55
C PHE A 56 -1.70 8.70 -8.51
N ASP A 57 -2.58 9.08 -9.42
CA ASP A 57 -3.12 10.45 -9.50
C ASP A 57 -3.90 10.90 -8.25
N ASN A 58 -4.45 9.95 -7.49
CA ASN A 58 -5.27 10.20 -6.30
C ASN A 58 -4.58 9.77 -4.99
N LEU A 59 -3.24 9.81 -4.91
CA LEU A 59 -2.53 9.49 -3.67
C LEU A 59 -3.01 10.39 -2.51
N GLY A 60 -3.42 9.75 -1.42
CA GLY A 60 -3.89 10.41 -0.21
C GLY A 60 -2.74 10.90 0.68
N ALA A 61 -3.08 11.42 1.87
CA ALA A 61 -2.08 11.71 2.88
C ALA A 61 -1.38 10.43 3.35
N HIS A 62 -2.14 9.33 3.40
CA HIS A 62 -1.65 7.98 3.68
C HIS A 62 -2.21 7.02 2.63
N SER A 63 -1.35 6.45 1.80
CA SER A 63 -1.75 5.45 0.81
C SER A 63 -1.13 4.10 1.16
N LEU A 64 -1.94 3.05 1.28
CA LEU A 64 -1.48 1.70 1.55
C LEU A 64 -1.64 0.86 0.29
N ILE A 65 -0.59 0.13 -0.07
CA ILE A 65 -0.53 -0.64 -1.30
C ILE A 65 -0.24 -2.08 -0.95
N THR A 66 -1.13 -3.01 -1.32
CA THR A 66 -0.79 -4.43 -1.40
C THR A 66 -0.41 -4.80 -2.82
N TYR A 67 0.49 -5.76 -2.98
CA TYR A 67 0.91 -6.26 -4.28
C TYR A 67 0.71 -7.77 -4.35
N LYS A 68 0.49 -8.31 -5.56
CA LYS A 68 0.51 -9.75 -5.80
C LYS A 68 1.28 -10.02 -7.08
N SER A 69 2.38 -10.75 -6.93
CA SER A 69 3.25 -11.13 -8.03
C SER A 69 2.65 -12.26 -8.89
N MET A 70 3.34 -12.66 -9.95
CA MET A 70 2.88 -13.67 -10.93
C MET A 70 2.40 -15.02 -10.36
N ARG A 71 2.83 -15.39 -9.14
CA ARG A 71 2.46 -16.66 -8.49
C ARG A 71 1.45 -16.48 -7.36
N GLU A 72 1.01 -15.26 -7.11
CA GLU A 72 0.09 -14.90 -6.05
C GLU A 72 -1.20 -14.41 -6.68
N THR A 73 -2.33 -14.77 -6.08
CA THR A 73 -3.63 -14.29 -6.56
C THR A 73 -4.09 -13.14 -5.69
N LEU A 74 -4.58 -12.07 -6.32
CA LEU A 74 -5.35 -11.04 -5.63
C LEU A 74 -6.81 -11.53 -5.55
N ASP A 75 -7.31 -11.73 -4.33
CA ASP A 75 -8.65 -12.24 -4.02
C ASP A 75 -9.35 -11.40 -2.94
N ASP A 76 -10.60 -11.74 -2.62
CA ASP A 76 -11.37 -11.03 -1.58
C ASP A 76 -10.67 -11.01 -0.22
N TRP A 77 -9.95 -12.10 0.09
CA TRP A 77 -9.25 -12.24 1.36
C TRP A 77 -8.09 -11.26 1.46
N THR A 78 -7.30 -11.13 0.40
CA THR A 78 -6.22 -10.14 0.32
C THR A 78 -6.74 -8.71 0.56
N LEU A 79 -7.92 -8.37 0.02
CA LEU A 79 -8.51 -7.05 0.24
C LEU A 79 -8.97 -6.85 1.69
N LYS A 80 -9.56 -7.88 2.32
CA LYS A 80 -9.94 -7.84 3.73
C LYS A 80 -8.71 -7.66 4.64
N GLU A 81 -7.61 -8.32 4.31
CA GLU A 81 -6.33 -8.13 5.01
C GLU A 81 -5.85 -6.68 4.86
N LEU A 82 -5.82 -6.13 3.65
CA LEU A 82 -5.43 -4.73 3.41
C LEU A 82 -6.29 -3.75 4.23
N ILE A 83 -7.61 -3.96 4.28
CA ILE A 83 -8.52 -3.15 5.10
C ILE A 83 -8.20 -3.29 6.60
N GLY A 84 -7.96 -4.53 7.07
CA GLY A 84 -7.55 -4.79 8.45
C GLY A 84 -6.24 -4.07 8.82
N HIS A 85 -5.27 -4.07 7.90
CA HIS A 85 -4.01 -3.35 8.06
C HIS A 85 -4.20 -1.84 8.10
N TYR A 86 -4.99 -1.30 7.19
CA TYR A 86 -5.39 0.10 7.23
C TYR A 86 -5.98 0.49 8.58
N VAL A 87 -6.93 -0.30 9.11
CA VAL A 87 -7.56 -0.03 10.40
C VAL A 87 -6.52 -0.05 11.53
N ASN A 88 -5.60 -1.01 11.51
CA ASN A 88 -4.53 -1.10 12.51
C ASN A 88 -3.55 0.10 12.40
N TYR A 89 -3.07 0.40 11.20
CA TYR A 89 -2.19 1.52 10.91
C TYR A 89 -2.81 2.86 11.34
N ARG A 90 -4.09 3.08 11.02
CA ARG A 90 -4.84 4.27 11.43
C ARG A 90 -4.89 4.44 12.95
N LYS A 91 -5.04 3.34 13.70
CA LYS A 91 -5.00 3.35 15.17
C LYS A 91 -3.60 3.63 15.71
N GLN A 92 -2.56 3.14 15.05
CA GLN A 92 -1.16 3.34 15.45
C GLN A 92 -0.67 4.77 15.19
N LEU A 93 -1.14 5.43 14.11
CA LEU A 93 -0.76 6.80 13.77
C LEU A 93 -1.07 7.79 14.89
N ASN A 94 -2.26 7.70 15.48
CA ASN A 94 -2.64 8.50 16.63
C ASN A 94 -3.62 7.72 17.53
N PRO A 95 -3.10 7.08 18.59
CA PRO A 95 -3.91 6.26 19.49
C PRO A 95 -5.01 7.02 20.24
N LYS A 96 -4.90 8.35 20.37
CA LYS A 96 -5.84 9.17 21.15
C LYS A 96 -6.97 9.74 20.28
N GLN A 97 -6.71 9.98 19.01
CA GLN A 97 -7.68 10.54 18.07
C GLN A 97 -7.43 9.98 16.68
N LEU A 98 -8.39 9.22 16.16
CA LEU A 98 -8.26 8.63 14.83
C LEU A 98 -8.19 9.72 13.76
N VAL A 99 -7.19 9.59 12.88
CA VAL A 99 -7.10 10.39 11.65
C VAL A 99 -8.37 10.18 10.82
N ALA A 100 -8.82 11.20 10.09
CA ALA A 100 -10.01 11.11 9.25
C ALA A 100 -9.82 10.09 8.11
N GLU A 101 -10.89 9.37 7.76
CA GLU A 101 -10.83 8.26 6.79
C GLU A 101 -10.54 8.73 5.36
N ASP A 102 -11.01 9.92 5.00
CA ASP A 102 -10.79 10.56 3.71
C ASP A 102 -9.31 10.88 3.41
N GLN A 103 -8.45 10.86 4.43
CA GLN A 103 -7.00 11.00 4.29
C GLN A 103 -6.31 9.73 3.77
N PHE A 104 -7.01 8.60 3.79
CA PHE A 104 -6.46 7.31 3.38
C PHE A 104 -6.87 6.91 1.97
N ARG A 105 -5.98 6.20 1.29
CA ARG A 105 -6.24 5.55 -0.01
C ARG A 105 -5.68 4.14 0.02
N LEU A 106 -6.46 3.17 -0.45
CA LEU A 106 -6.04 1.77 -0.49
C LEU A 106 -5.89 1.36 -1.95
N TYR A 107 -4.77 0.72 -2.27
CA TYR A 107 -4.45 0.24 -3.59
C TYR A 107 -4.12 -1.24 -3.52
N ALA A 108 -4.54 -1.97 -4.55
CA ALA A 108 -4.13 -3.34 -4.79
C ALA A 108 -3.55 -3.42 -6.20
N ILE A 109 -2.29 -3.82 -6.30
CA ILE A 109 -1.58 -3.99 -7.57
C ILE A 109 -1.44 -5.48 -7.82
N SER A 110 -1.76 -5.93 -9.02
CA SER A 110 -1.51 -7.32 -9.44
C SER A 110 -0.81 -7.33 -10.79
N THR A 111 0.20 -8.19 -10.93
CA THR A 111 0.87 -8.37 -12.23
C THR A 111 -0.04 -9.02 -13.28
N ARG A 112 -1.04 -9.79 -12.84
CA ARG A 112 -2.01 -10.47 -13.71
C ARG A 112 -3.40 -9.92 -13.45
N PHE A 113 -4.27 -10.02 -14.45
CA PHE A 113 -5.67 -9.72 -14.24
C PHE A 113 -6.23 -10.62 -13.11
N PRO A 114 -6.88 -10.04 -12.08
CA PRO A 114 -7.28 -10.78 -10.88
C PRO A 114 -8.60 -11.54 -11.12
N GLU A 115 -8.54 -12.62 -11.92
CA GLU A 115 -9.69 -13.43 -12.32
C GLU A 115 -10.56 -13.92 -11.15
N LYS A 116 -9.94 -14.28 -10.02
CA LYS A 116 -10.72 -14.73 -8.86
C LYS A 116 -11.52 -13.59 -8.24
N LEU A 117 -10.91 -12.42 -8.11
CA LEU A 117 -11.57 -11.25 -7.55
C LEU A 117 -12.69 -10.78 -8.47
N SER A 118 -12.49 -10.76 -9.79
CA SER A 118 -13.53 -10.35 -10.74
C SER A 118 -14.76 -11.26 -10.67
N GLN A 119 -14.56 -12.57 -10.52
CA GLN A 119 -15.65 -13.53 -10.36
C GLN A 119 -16.40 -13.40 -9.02
N GLN A 120 -15.77 -12.84 -7.99
CA GLN A 120 -16.35 -12.68 -6.65
C GLN A 120 -17.18 -11.40 -6.47
N ILE A 121 -16.97 -10.40 -7.34
CA ILE A 121 -17.60 -9.07 -7.24
C ILE A 121 -18.70 -8.87 -8.30
N THR A 122 -18.83 -9.79 -9.25
CA THR A 122 -19.91 -9.79 -10.27
C THR A 122 -21.17 -10.43 -9.70
#